data_AF-A0A946Y0L4-F1
#
_entry.id   AF-A0A946Y0L4-F1
#
_cell.length_a   1.000
_cell.length_b   1.000
_cell.length_c   1.000
_cell.angle_alpha   90.00
_cell.angle_beta   90.00
_cell.angle_gamma   90.00
#
_symmetry.space_group_name_H-M   'P 1'
#
loop_
_entity.id
_entity.type
_entity.pdbx_description
1 polymer ?
#
loop_
_entity_poly.entity_id
_entity_poly.type
_entity_poly.pdbx_seq_one_letter_code
_entity_poly.pdbx_strand_id
1 'polypeptide(L)'
;GSSVRQSNANLLLSPLAEMDTKPELEIYADEVEASHGATVGQIDESAVFYLRTRGLSDGEARRMLTAAFCHAVTDRLDDRELAERVAALMDGAMPDPEAPEEGNE
;
A
#
# COMPACT_ATOMS: atom_id res chain seq x y z
N GLY A 1 -27.39 17.68 -0.26
CA GLY A 1 -26.34 17.04 0.54
C GLY A 1 -25.00 16.93 -0.18
N SER A 2 -23.92 17.15 0.56
CA SER A 2 -22.53 16.89 0.13
C SER A 2 -22.11 15.48 0.55
N SER A 3 -21.26 14.79 -0.23
CA SER A 3 -20.75 13.45 0.12
C SER A 3 -19.25 13.48 0.37
N VAL A 4 -18.79 12.92 1.49
CA VAL A 4 -17.37 12.81 1.86
C VAL A 4 -16.97 11.34 1.96
N ARG A 5 -15.85 10.96 1.35
CA ARG A 5 -15.31 9.60 1.39
C ARG A 5 -13.83 9.62 1.76
N GLN A 6 -13.47 8.89 2.81
CA GLN A 6 -12.09 8.67 3.23
C GLN A 6 -11.76 7.17 3.17
N SER A 7 -10.64 6.81 2.56
CA SER A 7 -10.15 5.43 2.51
C SER A 7 -8.67 5.40 2.87
N ASN A 8 -8.30 4.46 3.74
CA ASN A 8 -6.92 4.24 4.20
C ASN A 8 -6.59 2.75 4.07
N ALA A 9 -5.83 2.39 3.04
CA ALA A 9 -5.37 1.02 2.82
C ALA A 9 -3.93 0.88 3.32
N ASN A 10 -3.68 -0.15 4.12
CA ASN A 10 -2.38 -0.37 4.78
C ASN A 10 -1.93 -1.81 4.54
N LEU A 11 -0.67 -1.96 4.15
CA LEU A 11 -0.02 -3.25 3.90
C LEU A 11 1.14 -3.42 4.88
N LEU A 12 1.03 -4.43 5.76
CA LEU A 12 2.10 -4.80 6.68
C LEU A 12 3.08 -5.72 5.96
N LEU A 13 4.35 -5.35 5.94
CA LEU A 13 5.41 -6.07 5.20
C LEU A 13 6.15 -7.12 6.05
N SER A 14 5.98 -7.10 7.37
CA SER A 14 6.55 -8.10 8.28
C SER A 14 5.60 -8.40 9.44
N PRO A 15 5.80 -9.51 10.17
CA PRO A 15 4.99 -9.86 11.34
C PRO A 15 5.10 -8.86 12.50
N LEU A 16 6.19 -8.09 12.56
CA LEU A 16 6.46 -7.08 13.58
C LEU A 16 6.02 -5.68 13.15
N ALA A 17 5.59 -5.50 11.91
CA ALA A 17 5.13 -4.21 11.43
C ALA A 17 3.81 -3.82 12.12
N GLU A 18 3.79 -2.64 12.69
CA GLU A 18 2.62 -2.05 13.35
C GLU A 18 2.12 -0.85 12.54
N MET A 19 0.81 -0.65 12.52
CA MET A 19 0.18 0.48 11.84
C MET A 19 -1.00 1.00 12.65
N ASP A 20 -0.84 2.21 13.18
CA ASP A 20 -1.88 2.93 13.89
C ASP A 20 -2.61 3.88 12.94
N THR A 21 -3.94 3.71 12.81
CA THR A 21 -4.78 4.59 12.00
C THR A 21 -5.91 5.17 12.85
N LYS A 22 -5.98 6.51 12.89
CA LYS A 22 -7.04 7.25 13.58
C LYS A 22 -7.72 8.22 12.60
N PRO A 23 -8.70 7.74 11.80
CA PRO A 23 -9.46 8.62 10.93
C PRO A 23 -10.38 9.54 11.76
N GLU A 24 -10.28 10.84 11.56
CA GLU A 24 -11.14 11.86 12.19
C GLU A 24 -11.81 12.72 11.12
N LEU A 25 -13.10 13.01 11.30
CA LEU A 25 -13.88 13.89 10.43
C LEU A 25 -14.69 14.86 11.29
N GLU A 26 -14.46 16.16 11.14
CA GLU A 26 -15.28 17.21 11.75
C GLU A 26 -16.28 17.74 10.71
N ILE A 27 -17.58 17.50 10.94
CA ILE A 27 -18.66 17.86 10.01
C ILE A 27 -19.49 19.01 10.60
N TYR A 28 -19.53 20.13 9.88
CA TYR A 28 -20.23 21.36 10.30
C TYR A 28 -21.48 21.69 9.46
N ALA A 29 -22.01 20.74 8.68
CA ALA A 29 -23.15 20.94 7.78
C ALA A 29 -24.28 19.92 8.02
N ASP A 30 -25.53 20.33 7.77
CA ASP A 30 -26.74 19.59 8.19
C ASP A 30 -27.14 18.41 7.26
N GLU A 31 -26.66 18.38 6.01
CA GLU A 31 -26.89 17.27 5.07
C GLU A 31 -25.58 16.76 4.46
N VAL A 32 -24.94 15.81 5.15
CA VAL A 32 -23.69 15.20 4.67
C VAL A 32 -23.74 13.69 4.83
N GLU A 33 -23.47 12.96 3.74
CA GLU A 33 -23.16 11.54 3.81
C GLU A 33 -21.64 11.38 3.91
N ALA A 34 -21.15 10.90 5.04
CA ALA A 34 -19.72 10.66 5.27
C ALA A 34 -19.45 9.17 5.47
N SER A 35 -18.45 8.63 4.79
CA SER A 35 -17.93 7.29 5.06
C SER A 35 -16.41 7.31 5.18
N HIS A 36 -15.90 6.57 6.16
CA HIS A 36 -14.48 6.30 6.35
C HIS A 36 -14.27 4.79 6.38
N GLY A 37 -13.19 4.31 5.78
CA GLY A 37 -12.82 2.90 5.80
C GLY A 37 -11.31 2.74 5.88
N ALA A 38 -10.83 1.99 6.85
CA ALA A 38 -9.43 1.59 6.95
C ALA A 38 -9.33 0.07 6.78
N THR A 39 -8.45 -0.38 5.90
CA THR A 39 -8.12 -1.80 5.72
C THR A 39 -6.66 -2.02 6.08
N VAL A 40 -6.39 -3.03 6.90
CA VAL A 40 -5.03 -3.51 7.18
C VAL A 40 -4.95 -4.93 6.65
N GLY A 41 -3.98 -5.18 5.78
CA GLY A 41 -3.73 -6.48 5.19
C GLY A 41 -2.24 -6.84 5.23
N GLN A 42 -1.96 -8.13 5.08
CA GLN A 42 -0.62 -8.64 4.83
C GLN A 42 -0.51 -9.05 3.35
N ILE A 43 0.71 -9.30 2.88
CA ILE A 43 0.93 -9.86 1.54
C ILE A 43 0.22 -11.22 1.43
N ASP A 44 -0.48 -11.44 0.32
CA ASP A 44 -1.13 -12.71 0.03
C ASP A 44 -0.08 -13.79 -0.30
N GLU A 45 0.16 -14.68 0.65
CA GLU A 45 1.11 -15.79 0.51
C GLU A 45 0.75 -16.75 -0.64
N SER A 46 -0.52 -16.84 -1.04
CA SER A 46 -0.92 -17.64 -2.21
C SER A 46 -0.46 -16.98 -3.52
N ALA A 47 -0.51 -15.64 -3.60
CA ALA A 47 0.03 -14.87 -4.71
C ALA A 47 1.56 -14.94 -4.76
N VAL A 48 2.23 -14.86 -3.60
CA VAL A 48 3.68 -15.08 -3.50
C VAL A 48 4.05 -16.47 -4.00
N PHE A 49 3.37 -17.51 -3.51
CA PHE A 49 3.61 -18.88 -3.96
C PHE A 49 3.42 -19.01 -5.48
N TYR A 50 2.35 -18.44 -6.04
CA TYR A 50 2.09 -18.46 -7.47
C TYR A 50 3.23 -17.82 -8.27
N LEU A 51 3.68 -16.62 -7.88
CA LEU A 51 4.79 -15.92 -8.53
C LEU A 51 6.10 -16.71 -8.43
N ARG A 52 6.35 -17.34 -7.29
CA ARG A 52 7.51 -18.24 -7.11
C ARG A 52 7.46 -19.46 -8.02
N THR A 53 6.29 -20.04 -8.28
CA THR A 53 6.16 -21.13 -9.28
C THR A 53 6.48 -20.68 -10.71
N ARG A 54 6.46 -19.37 -10.98
CA ARG A 54 6.84 -18.76 -12.25
C ARG A 54 8.32 -18.36 -12.33
N GLY A 55 9.11 -18.70 -11.31
CA GLY A 55 10.56 -18.51 -11.31
C GLY A 55 11.06 -17.26 -10.59
N LEU A 56 10.18 -16.49 -9.95
CA LEU A 56 10.58 -15.37 -9.10
C LEU A 56 11.12 -15.87 -7.76
N SER A 57 12.15 -15.21 -7.23
CA SER A 57 12.57 -15.39 -5.85
C SER A 57 11.46 -14.95 -4.88
N ASP A 58 11.56 -15.36 -3.61
CA ASP A 58 10.61 -14.89 -2.59
C ASP A 58 10.61 -13.36 -2.48
N GLY A 59 11.82 -12.78 -2.47
CA GLY A 59 12.01 -11.35 -2.42
C GLY A 59 11.44 -10.62 -3.64
N GLU A 60 11.68 -11.14 -4.84
CA GLU A 60 11.14 -10.56 -6.08
C GLU A 60 9.61 -10.61 -6.11
N ALA A 61 9.02 -11.73 -5.69
CA ALA A 61 7.57 -11.89 -5.63
C ALA A 61 6.91 -10.92 -4.64
N ARG A 62 7.46 -10.80 -3.42
CA ARG A 62 6.98 -9.85 -2.41
C ARG A 62 7.15 -8.41 -2.87
N ARG A 63 8.32 -8.05 -3.42
CA ARG A 63 8.59 -6.71 -3.96
C ARG A 63 7.60 -6.34 -5.07
N MET A 64 7.28 -7.28 -5.97
CA MET A 64 6.31 -7.07 -7.04
C MET A 64 4.90 -6.78 -6.49
N LEU A 65 4.44 -7.55 -5.49
CA LEU A 65 3.12 -7.34 -4.88
C LEU A 65 3.04 -6.03 -4.11
N THR A 66 4.09 -5.67 -3.37
CA THR A 66 4.16 -4.38 -2.67
C THR A 66 4.19 -3.21 -3.66
N ALA A 67 4.97 -3.31 -4.74
CA ALA A 67 5.00 -2.26 -5.77
C ALA A 67 3.62 -2.07 -6.40
N ALA A 68 2.92 -3.17 -6.73
CA ALA A 68 1.56 -3.12 -7.27
C ALA A 68 0.58 -2.42 -6.29
N PHE A 69 0.71 -2.67 -4.98
CA PHE A 69 -0.09 -1.99 -3.96
C PHE A 69 0.20 -0.47 -3.94
N CYS A 70 1.47 -0.08 -4.01
CA CYS A 70 1.88 1.33 -4.04
C CYS A 70 1.45 2.06 -5.32
N HIS A 71 1.57 1.41 -6.49
CA HIS A 71 1.25 2.01 -7.79
C HIS A 71 -0.24 2.30 -7.96
N ALA A 72 -1.12 1.66 -7.19
CA ALA A 72 -2.55 2.00 -7.17
C ALA A 72 -2.81 3.48 -6.83
N VAL A 73 -1.88 4.17 -6.15
CA VAL A 73 -1.96 5.61 -5.88
C VAL A 73 -1.53 6.41 -7.11
N THR A 74 -0.43 6.04 -7.76
CA THR A 74 0.09 6.74 -8.95
C THR A 74 -0.80 6.57 -10.17
N ASP A 75 -1.50 5.44 -10.29
CA ASP A 75 -2.46 5.15 -11.37
C ASP A 75 -3.67 6.12 -11.37
N ARG A 76 -3.87 6.87 -10.28
CA ARG A 76 -4.93 7.88 -10.17
C ARG A 76 -4.52 9.25 -10.70
N LEU A 77 -3.27 9.43 -11.09
CA LEU A 77 -2.75 10.68 -11.63
C LEU A 77 -3.02 10.76 -13.13
N ASP A 78 -3.74 11.80 -13.57
CA ASP A 78 -4.06 12.00 -14.99
C ASP A 78 -2.82 12.45 -15.81
N ASP A 79 -1.88 13.14 -15.16
CA ASP A 79 -0.63 13.56 -15.76
C ASP A 79 0.35 12.37 -15.77
N ARG A 80 0.56 11.83 -16.98
CA ARG A 80 1.39 10.65 -17.18
C ARG A 80 2.87 10.89 -16.87
N GLU A 81 3.41 12.08 -17.18
CA GLU A 81 4.81 12.38 -16.89
C GLU A 81 5.03 12.46 -15.37
N LEU A 82 4.08 13.08 -14.66
CA LEU A 82 4.09 13.11 -13.20
C LEU A 82 3.93 11.70 -12.61
N ALA A 83 3.00 10.90 -13.13
CA ALA A 83 2.76 9.53 -12.66
C ALA A 83 4.02 8.67 -12.79
N GLU A 84 4.67 8.69 -13.97
CA GLU A 84 5.92 7.96 -14.22
C GLU A 84 7.05 8.43 -13.28
N ARG A 85 7.17 9.74 -13.04
CA ARG A 85 8.21 10.29 -12.16
C ARG A 85 7.99 9.91 -10.69
N VAL A 86 6.74 9.92 -10.22
CA VAL A 86 6.40 9.52 -8.85
C VAL A 86 6.57 8.02 -8.66
N ALA A 87 6.14 7.20 -9.64
CA ALA A 87 6.32 5.75 -9.58
C ALA A 87 7.81 5.37 -9.49
N ALA A 88 8.68 6.01 -10.27
CA ALA A 88 10.12 5.79 -10.18
C ALA A 88 10.71 6.15 -8.81
N LEU A 89 10.23 7.24 -8.18
CA LEU A 89 10.64 7.61 -6.82
C LEU A 89 10.14 6.59 -5.78
N MET A 90 8.91 6.10 -5.93
CA MET A 90 8.37 5.06 -5.06
C MET A 90 9.18 3.77 -5.17
N ASP A 91 9.45 3.30 -6.39
CA ASP A 91 10.22 2.07 -6.62
C ASP A 91 11.65 2.14 -6.08
N GLY A 92 12.26 3.33 -6.10
CA GLY A 92 13.59 3.58 -5.52
C GLY A 92 13.59 3.67 -3.99
N ALA A 93 12.44 3.98 -3.37
CA ALA A 93 12.29 4.04 -1.92
C ALA A 93 11.87 2.69 -1.31
N MET A 94 11.52 1.70 -2.14
CA MET A 94 11.13 0.37 -1.68
C MET A 94 12.29 -0.32 -0.95
N PRO A 95 12.02 -1.00 0.19
CA PRO A 95 13.04 -1.74 0.90
C PRO A 95 13.61 -2.86 0.00
N ASP A 96 14.90 -3.14 0.18
CA ASP A 96 15.55 -4.26 -0.48
C ASP A 96 14.90 -5.55 0.04
N PRO A 97 14.29 -6.37 -0.84
CA PRO A 97 13.57 -7.57 -0.42
C PRO A 97 14.49 -8.68 0.11
N GLU A 98 15.81 -8.54 -0.06
CA GLU A 98 16.82 -9.44 0.49
C GLU A 98 17.60 -8.82 1.66
N ALA A 99 17.24 -7.60 2.09
CA ALA A 99 17.82 -7.04 3.30
C ALA A 99 17.51 -7.95 4.49
N PRO A 100 18.51 -8.25 5.34
CA PRO A 100 18.26 -9.03 6.55
C PRO A 100 17.24 -8.29 7.42
N GLU A 101 16.26 -9.02 7.97
CA GLU A 101 15.42 -8.46 9.04
C GLU A 101 16.35 -8.02 10.16
N GLU A 102 16.28 -6.74 10.55
CA GLU A 102 17.04 -6.24 11.69
C GLU A 102 16.62 -7.04 12.92
N GLY A 103 17.51 -7.93 13.33
CA GLY A 103 17.30 -8.89 14.39
C GLY A 103 17.02 -8.18 15.72
N ASN A 104 15.97 -8.65 16.38
CA ASN A 104 15.59 -8.29 17.74
C ASN A 104 16.70 -8.68 18.74
N GLU A 105 17.20 -7.73 19.53
CA GLU A 105 17.73 -8.00 20.88
C GLU A 105 16.58 -8.31 21.85
#